data_AF-A0A120I915-F1
#
_entry.id   AF-A0A120I915-F1
#
_cell.length_a   1.000
_cell.length_b   1.000
_cell.length_c   1.000
_cell.angle_alpha   90.00
_cell.angle_beta   90.00
_cell.angle_gamma   90.00
#
_symmetry.space_group_name_H-M   'P 1'
#
loop_
_entity.id
_entity.type
_entity.pdbx_description
1 polymer ?
#
loop_
_entity_poly.entity_id
_entity_poly.type
_entity_poly.pdbx_seq_one_letter_code
_entity_poly.pdbx_strand_id
1 'polypeptide(L)'
;MKKICKRTWDQVLYSPFNVLLILAAWWLDLKFWPTLATILLVNFAICYYLEKRNSAPHLSRKNYQHYKEHGLSDQDIQYFRQEMATSLEQIERILALLAQTGRKSHGQVKAQAIKAYFHAIQQEPHLLADSADFRYQLLPSLEKELRHYQLLTTAREDASELAASREELDRLGKEIQASYKDFLTLTI
;
A
#
# COMPACT_ATOMS: atom_id res chain seq x y z
N MET A 1 3.28 -13.30 -17.85
CA MET A 1 4.63 -13.89 -17.90
C MET A 1 5.56 -13.31 -18.98
N LYS A 2 5.16 -13.08 -20.24
CA LYS A 2 6.12 -12.65 -21.30
C LYS A 2 6.56 -11.17 -21.31
N LYS A 3 5.75 -10.21 -20.82
CA LYS A 3 6.04 -8.77 -21.00
C LYS A 3 7.01 -8.16 -19.97
N ILE A 4 6.98 -8.60 -18.72
CA ILE A 4 7.84 -8.05 -17.65
C ILE A 4 9.28 -8.57 -17.81
N CYS A 5 9.43 -9.87 -18.12
CA CYS A 5 10.74 -10.48 -18.32
C CYS A 5 11.47 -9.88 -19.54
N LYS A 6 10.78 -9.62 -20.67
CA LYS A 6 11.43 -9.07 -21.87
C LYS A 6 12.02 -7.67 -21.65
N ARG A 7 11.35 -6.81 -20.87
CA ARG A 7 11.81 -5.43 -20.59
C ARG A 7 13.01 -5.40 -19.63
N THR A 8 13.15 -6.39 -18.76
CA THR A 8 14.28 -6.47 -17.82
C THR A 8 15.52 -7.10 -18.44
N TRP A 9 15.42 -8.01 -19.42
CA TRP A 9 16.59 -8.52 -20.15
C TRP A 9 17.35 -7.41 -20.89
N ASP A 10 16.63 -6.48 -21.54
CA ASP A 10 17.25 -5.34 -22.21
C ASP A 10 17.91 -4.38 -21.20
N GLN A 11 17.31 -4.14 -20.04
CA GLN A 11 17.93 -3.30 -19.01
C GLN A 11 19.12 -3.97 -18.29
N VAL A 12 19.12 -5.31 -18.17
CA VAL A 12 20.19 -6.05 -17.48
C VAL A 12 21.43 -6.20 -18.37
N LEU A 13 21.27 -6.50 -19.66
CA LEU A 13 22.40 -6.63 -20.60
C LEU A 13 23.09 -5.29 -20.87
N TYR A 14 22.33 -4.20 -20.89
CA TYR A 14 22.84 -2.85 -21.20
C TYR A 14 22.93 -1.94 -19.96
N SER A 15 22.79 -2.46 -18.74
CA SER A 15 23.00 -1.67 -17.52
C SER A 15 24.46 -1.19 -17.50
N PRO A 16 24.71 0.12 -17.36
CA PRO A 16 26.06 0.66 -17.34
C PRO A 16 26.93 0.01 -16.26
N PHE A 17 26.32 -0.45 -15.15
CA PHE A 17 27.01 -1.18 -14.09
C PHE A 17 27.49 -2.59 -14.51
N ASN A 18 26.66 -3.34 -15.24
CA ASN A 18 27.04 -4.68 -15.73
C ASN A 18 28.08 -4.60 -16.84
N VAL A 19 28.00 -3.59 -17.71
CA VAL A 19 29.01 -3.31 -18.73
C VAL A 19 30.36 -2.99 -18.07
N LEU A 20 30.35 -2.17 -17.01
CA LEU A 20 31.57 -1.81 -16.26
C LEU A 20 32.19 -3.02 -15.57
N LEU A 21 31.37 -3.93 -15.00
CA LEU A 21 31.84 -5.19 -14.42
C LEU A 21 32.47 -6.12 -15.45
N ILE A 22 31.89 -6.21 -16.65
CA ILE A 22 32.43 -7.03 -17.75
C ILE A 22 33.77 -6.46 -18.24
N LEU A 23 33.85 -5.13 -18.42
CA LEU A 23 35.08 -4.46 -18.82
C LEU A 23 36.18 -4.56 -17.74
N ALA A 24 35.82 -4.42 -16.46
CA ALA A 24 36.74 -4.60 -15.34
C ALA A 24 37.25 -6.03 -15.21
N ALA A 25 36.39 -7.03 -15.45
CA ALA A 25 36.79 -8.44 -15.48
C ALA A 25 37.78 -8.73 -16.64
N TRP A 26 37.59 -8.06 -17.79
CA TRP A 26 38.52 -8.13 -18.92
C TRP A 26 39.87 -7.47 -18.60
N TRP A 27 39.87 -6.36 -17.87
CA TRP A 27 41.10 -5.67 -17.45
C TRP A 27 41.89 -6.46 -16.39
N LEU A 28 41.21 -7.23 -15.54
CA LEU A 28 41.82 -8.00 -14.45
C LEU A 28 42.18 -9.45 -14.83
N ASP A 29 42.25 -9.78 -16.13
CA ASP A 29 42.52 -11.14 -16.65
C ASP A 29 41.63 -12.24 -16.05
N LEU A 30 40.43 -11.89 -15.57
CA LEU A 30 39.47 -12.89 -15.12
C LEU A 30 38.92 -13.66 -16.33
N LYS A 31 38.66 -14.95 -16.11
CA LYS A 31 38.01 -15.78 -17.12
C LYS A 31 36.64 -15.18 -17.45
N PHE A 32 36.53 -14.61 -18.64
CA PHE A 32 35.34 -13.90 -19.13
C PHE A 32 34.05 -14.72 -19.06
N TRP A 33 34.14 -16.00 -19.43
CA TRP A 33 32.99 -16.90 -19.48
C TRP A 33 32.35 -17.17 -18.11
N PRO A 34 33.09 -17.55 -17.04
CA PRO A 34 32.51 -17.74 -15.72
C PRO A 34 32.01 -16.44 -15.06
N THR A 35 32.64 -15.28 -15.30
CA THR A 35 32.13 -14.00 -14.78
C THR A 35 30.78 -13.63 -15.41
N LEU A 36 30.65 -13.80 -16.73
CA LEU A 36 29.39 -13.58 -17.44
C LEU A 36 28.30 -14.53 -16.93
N ALA A 37 28.63 -15.83 -16.78
CA ALA A 37 27.70 -16.83 -16.26
C ALA A 37 27.22 -16.47 -14.84
N THR A 38 28.12 -15.99 -13.98
CA THR A 38 27.77 -15.60 -12.60
C THR A 38 26.87 -14.38 -12.56
N ILE A 39 27.16 -13.35 -13.37
CA ILE A 39 26.30 -12.16 -13.49
C ILE A 39 24.91 -12.54 -13.99
N LEU A 40 24.81 -13.41 -15.00
CA LEU A 40 23.52 -13.90 -15.50
C LEU A 40 22.76 -14.71 -14.45
N LEU A 41 23.43 -15.59 -13.71
CA LEU A 41 22.83 -16.39 -12.64
C LEU A 41 22.28 -15.51 -11.51
N VAL A 42 23.06 -14.52 -11.07
CA VAL A 42 22.65 -13.58 -10.03
C VAL A 42 21.46 -12.75 -10.50
N ASN A 43 21.47 -12.21 -11.71
CA ASN A 43 20.34 -11.46 -12.26
C ASN A 43 19.09 -12.33 -12.44
N PHE A 44 19.26 -13.59 -12.88
CA PHE A 44 18.16 -14.56 -12.97
C PHE A 44 17.57 -14.87 -11.59
N ALA A 45 18.41 -15.08 -10.59
CA ALA A 45 17.99 -15.30 -9.21
C ALA A 45 17.27 -14.07 -8.62
N ILE A 46 17.76 -12.86 -8.88
CA ILE A 46 17.09 -11.61 -8.48
C ILE A 46 15.71 -11.50 -9.15
N CYS A 47 15.61 -11.74 -10.46
CA CYS A 47 14.33 -11.69 -11.18
C CYS A 47 13.35 -12.73 -10.64
N TYR A 48 13.80 -13.97 -10.44
CA TYR A 48 12.99 -15.03 -9.86
C TYR A 48 12.52 -14.70 -8.43
N TYR A 49 13.41 -14.13 -7.61
CA TYR A 49 13.10 -13.73 -6.24
C TYR A 49 12.10 -12.56 -6.19
N LEU A 50 12.27 -11.56 -7.07
CA LEU A 50 11.33 -10.44 -7.19
C LEU A 50 9.95 -10.89 -7.67
N GLU A 51 9.87 -11.81 -8.62
CA GLU A 51 8.59 -12.36 -9.09
C GLU A 51 7.91 -13.23 -8.01
N LYS A 52 8.68 -14.02 -7.27
CA LYS A 52 8.17 -14.80 -6.14
C LYS A 52 7.69 -13.90 -4.99
N ARG A 53 8.36 -12.79 -4.72
CA ARG A 53 7.94 -11.80 -3.70
C ARG A 53 6.66 -11.06 -4.11
N ASN A 54 6.50 -10.78 -5.40
CA ASN A 54 5.31 -10.13 -5.95
C ASN A 54 4.15 -11.11 -6.22
N SER A 55 4.36 -12.42 -6.01
CA SER A 55 3.29 -13.40 -6.07
C SER A 55 2.43 -13.24 -4.81
N ALA A 56 1.37 -12.43 -4.92
CA ALA A 56 0.35 -12.30 -3.88
C ALA A 56 -0.09 -13.70 -3.39
N PRO A 57 -0.40 -13.86 -2.08
CA PRO A 57 -0.82 -15.15 -1.54
C PRO A 57 -1.95 -15.74 -2.39
N HIS A 58 -1.90 -17.06 -2.57
CA HIS A 58 -2.82 -17.81 -3.43
C HIS A 58 -4.26 -17.41 -3.10
N LEU A 59 -4.96 -16.87 -4.10
CA LEU A 59 -6.33 -16.43 -3.92
C LEU A 59 -7.21 -17.67 -3.77
N SER A 60 -7.94 -17.77 -2.65
CA SER A 60 -8.86 -18.87 -2.46
C SER A 60 -9.89 -18.87 -3.60
N ARG A 61 -10.30 -20.05 -4.04
CA ARG A 61 -11.30 -20.19 -5.12
C ARG A 61 -12.59 -19.42 -4.80
N LYS A 62 -12.98 -19.38 -3.52
CA LYS A 62 -14.14 -18.62 -3.03
C LYS A 62 -13.98 -17.11 -3.25
N ASN A 63 -12.83 -16.54 -2.87
CA ASN A 63 -12.60 -15.10 -3.00
C ASN A 63 -12.42 -14.69 -4.47
N TYR A 64 -11.80 -15.54 -5.29
CA TYR A 64 -11.74 -15.31 -6.73
C TYR A 64 -13.14 -15.26 -7.34
N GLN A 65 -13.98 -16.24 -7.01
CA GLN A 65 -15.34 -16.29 -7.49
C GLN A 65 -16.16 -15.06 -7.05
N HIS A 66 -16.03 -14.63 -5.79
CA HIS A 66 -16.63 -13.38 -5.30
C HIS A 66 -16.30 -12.19 -6.19
N TYR A 67 -15.03 -11.99 -6.54
CA TYR A 67 -14.65 -10.87 -7.39
C TYR A 67 -15.18 -11.00 -8.83
N LYS A 68 -15.21 -12.22 -9.39
CA LYS A 68 -15.79 -12.46 -10.72
C LYS A 68 -17.29 -12.18 -10.75
N GLU A 69 -18.01 -12.53 -9.69
CA GLU A 69 -19.45 -12.27 -9.55
C GLU A 69 -19.76 -10.77 -9.50
N HIS A 70 -18.85 -9.96 -8.95
CA HIS A 70 -18.93 -8.50 -8.99
C HIS A 70 -18.39 -7.88 -10.30
N GLY A 71 -18.14 -8.71 -11.33
CA GLY A 71 -17.79 -8.24 -12.67
C GLY A 71 -16.32 -7.87 -12.89
N LEU A 72 -15.42 -8.15 -11.93
CA LEU A 72 -14.01 -7.78 -12.08
C LEU A 72 -13.28 -8.68 -13.09
N SER A 73 -12.43 -8.07 -13.92
CA SER A 73 -11.45 -8.80 -14.72
C SER A 73 -10.29 -9.27 -13.83
N ASP A 74 -9.48 -10.21 -14.31
CA ASP A 74 -8.36 -10.74 -13.53
C ASP A 74 -7.30 -9.67 -13.23
N GLN A 75 -7.19 -8.65 -14.10
CA GLN A 75 -6.34 -7.48 -13.88
C GLN A 75 -6.93 -6.57 -12.79
N ASP A 76 -8.24 -6.33 -12.84
CA ASP A 76 -8.93 -5.52 -11.82
C ASP A 76 -8.87 -6.19 -10.45
N ILE A 77 -8.94 -7.53 -10.40
CA ILE A 77 -8.75 -8.30 -9.16
C ILE A 77 -7.37 -8.05 -8.57
N GLN A 78 -6.33 -8.07 -9.39
CA GLN A 78 -4.97 -7.82 -8.91
C GLN A 78 -4.82 -6.40 -8.40
N TYR A 79 -5.32 -5.42 -9.16
CA TYR A 79 -5.31 -4.02 -8.77
C TYR A 79 -6.07 -3.78 -7.46
N PHE A 80 -7.32 -4.25 -7.38
CA PHE A 80 -8.15 -4.19 -6.17
C PHE A 80 -7.41 -4.72 -4.94
N ARG A 81 -6.80 -5.90 -5.06
CA ARG A 81 -6.08 -6.52 -3.94
C ARG A 81 -4.87 -5.71 -3.51
N GLN A 82 -4.14 -5.13 -4.46
CA GLN A 82 -2.99 -4.28 -4.15
C GLN A 82 -3.41 -3.00 -3.43
N GLU A 83 -4.47 -2.36 -3.89
CA GLU A 83 -5.03 -1.17 -3.24
C GLU A 83 -5.52 -1.48 -1.83
N MET A 84 -6.25 -2.58 -1.65
CA MET A 84 -6.74 -2.98 -0.33
C MET A 84 -5.63 -3.40 0.63
N ALA A 85 -4.56 -4.04 0.14
CA ALA A 85 -3.39 -4.34 0.96
C ALA A 85 -2.71 -3.06 1.46
N THR A 86 -2.52 -2.09 0.56
CA THR A 86 -1.91 -0.79 0.90
C THR A 86 -2.74 -0.03 1.93
N SER A 87 -4.06 0.03 1.75
CA SER A 87 -4.96 0.65 2.73
C SER A 87 -5.01 -0.09 4.05
N LEU A 88 -4.93 -1.43 4.05
CA LEU A 88 -4.91 -2.21 5.29
C LEU A 88 -3.68 -1.86 6.13
N GLU A 89 -2.49 -1.86 5.54
CA GLU A 89 -1.25 -1.49 6.24
C GLU A 89 -1.37 -0.09 6.86
N GLN A 90 -1.97 0.85 6.13
CA GLN A 90 -2.21 2.20 6.63
C GLN A 90 -3.21 2.24 7.79
N ILE A 91 -4.33 1.52 7.67
CA ILE A 91 -5.33 1.41 8.73
C ILE A 91 -4.70 0.80 9.98
N GLU A 92 -3.86 -0.24 9.86
CA GLU A 92 -3.17 -0.84 11.00
C GLU A 92 -2.28 0.17 11.74
N ARG A 93 -1.54 1.01 11.01
CA ARG A 93 -0.75 2.11 11.61
C ARG A 93 -1.64 3.13 12.31
N ILE A 94 -2.74 3.54 11.69
CA ILE A 94 -3.72 4.47 12.29
C ILE A 94 -4.31 3.88 13.57
N LEU A 95 -4.70 2.62 13.57
CA LEU A 95 -5.27 1.95 14.74
C LEU A 95 -4.27 1.85 15.88
N ALA A 96 -2.99 1.60 15.57
CA ALA A 96 -1.93 1.62 16.57
C ALA A 96 -1.73 3.02 17.17
N LEU A 97 -1.77 4.07 16.36
CA LEU A 97 -1.70 5.47 16.83
C LEU A 97 -2.90 5.80 17.72
N LEU A 98 -4.13 5.49 17.29
CA LEU A 98 -5.35 5.71 18.06
C LEU A 98 -5.34 5.00 19.43
N ALA A 99 -4.72 3.82 19.51
CA ALA A 99 -4.59 3.10 20.77
C ALA A 99 -3.63 3.81 21.75
N GLN A 100 -2.59 4.48 21.25
CA GLN A 100 -1.58 5.17 22.06
C GLN A 100 -2.07 6.52 22.60
N THR A 101 -2.90 7.22 21.84
CA THR A 101 -3.35 8.59 22.13
C THR A 101 -4.59 8.65 23.02
N GLY A 102 -5.23 7.52 23.31
CA GLY A 102 -6.35 7.38 24.26
C GLY A 102 -7.70 7.92 23.77
N ARG A 103 -8.81 7.30 24.17
CA ARG A 103 -10.17 7.60 23.64
C ARG A 103 -10.63 9.08 23.72
N LYS A 104 -10.06 9.88 24.62
CA LYS A 104 -10.47 11.29 24.82
C LYS A 104 -9.82 12.28 23.85
N SER A 105 -8.86 11.86 23.04
CA SER A 105 -8.08 12.75 22.16
C SER A 105 -8.63 12.87 20.74
N HIS A 106 -9.50 11.96 20.30
CA HIS A 106 -9.96 11.88 18.89
C HIS A 106 -11.46 11.67 18.79
N GLY A 107 -12.25 12.53 19.44
CA GLY A 107 -13.68 12.34 19.73
C GLY A 107 -14.52 11.69 18.62
N GLN A 108 -14.34 12.09 17.36
CA GLN A 108 -15.09 11.54 16.22
C GLN A 108 -14.35 10.45 15.43
N VAL A 109 -13.04 10.27 15.62
CA VAL A 109 -12.28 9.22 14.97
C VAL A 109 -12.54 7.89 15.67
N LYS A 110 -13.35 7.05 15.04
CA LYS A 110 -13.70 5.72 15.57
C LYS A 110 -13.01 4.64 14.77
N ALA A 111 -12.12 3.88 15.42
CA ALA A 111 -11.50 2.68 14.86
C ALA A 111 -12.50 1.74 14.19
N GLN A 112 -13.70 1.59 14.79
CA GLN A 112 -14.75 0.75 14.24
C GLN A 112 -15.33 1.29 12.93
N ALA A 113 -15.45 2.62 12.76
CA ALA A 113 -15.95 3.22 11.53
C ALA A 113 -14.95 3.02 10.38
N ILE A 114 -13.65 3.22 10.64
CA ILE A 114 -12.58 2.99 9.65
C ILE A 114 -12.57 1.53 9.20
N LYS A 115 -12.64 0.58 10.15
CA LYS A 115 -12.71 -0.85 9.85
C LYS A 115 -13.97 -1.23 9.08
N ALA A 116 -15.12 -0.66 9.45
CA ALA A 116 -16.39 -0.92 8.78
C ALA A 116 -16.37 -0.42 7.33
N TYR A 117 -15.84 0.78 7.09
CA TYR A 117 -15.69 1.31 5.74
C TYR A 117 -14.75 0.44 4.90
N PHE A 118 -13.58 0.08 5.43
CA PHE A 118 -12.67 -0.85 4.75
C PHE A 118 -13.34 -2.18 4.40
N HIS A 119 -14.12 -2.75 5.33
CA HIS A 119 -14.86 -3.98 5.08
C HIS A 119 -15.96 -3.80 4.02
N ALA A 120 -16.67 -2.68 4.00
CA ALA A 120 -17.69 -2.41 2.99
C ALA A 120 -17.08 -2.39 1.57
N ILE A 121 -15.89 -1.79 1.41
CA ILE A 121 -15.15 -1.80 0.14
C ILE A 121 -14.76 -3.23 -0.26
N GLN A 122 -14.45 -4.12 0.70
CA GLN A 122 -14.16 -5.53 0.41
C GLN A 122 -15.40 -6.32 -0.05
N GLN A 123 -16.57 -5.96 0.45
CA GLN A 123 -17.83 -6.59 0.02
C GLN A 123 -18.20 -6.14 -1.40
N GLU A 124 -17.97 -4.86 -1.72
CA GLU A 124 -18.32 -4.26 -3.02
C GLU A 124 -17.08 -3.85 -3.83
N PRO A 125 -16.31 -4.82 -4.36
CA PRO A 125 -15.02 -4.57 -4.99
C PRO A 125 -15.11 -3.78 -6.30
N HIS A 126 -16.29 -3.73 -6.92
CA HIS A 126 -16.54 -2.97 -8.14
C HIS A 126 -16.64 -1.46 -7.88
N LEU A 127 -16.98 -1.05 -6.66
CA LEU A 127 -17.04 0.35 -6.22
C LEU A 127 -15.69 0.86 -5.67
N LEU A 128 -14.59 0.19 -5.98
CA LEU A 128 -13.26 0.58 -5.52
C LEU A 128 -12.93 2.04 -5.88
N ALA A 129 -13.40 2.53 -7.03
CA ALA A 129 -13.18 3.91 -7.46
C ALA A 129 -13.90 4.92 -6.54
N ASP A 130 -15.12 4.62 -6.11
CA ASP A 130 -15.94 5.50 -5.27
C ASP A 130 -15.38 5.71 -3.86
N SER A 131 -14.50 4.82 -3.41
CA SER A 131 -13.79 4.98 -2.13
C SER A 131 -12.37 5.54 -2.29
N ALA A 132 -12.03 6.15 -3.43
CA ALA A 132 -10.70 6.71 -3.67
C ALA A 132 -10.33 7.82 -2.68
N ASP A 133 -11.26 8.74 -2.39
CA ASP A 133 -11.02 9.83 -1.43
C ASP A 133 -10.69 9.29 -0.04
N PHE A 134 -11.42 8.27 0.41
CA PHE A 134 -11.12 7.58 1.66
C PHE A 134 -9.69 7.02 1.68
N ARG A 135 -9.30 6.29 0.62
CA ARG A 135 -7.99 5.63 0.56
C ARG A 135 -6.82 6.58 0.42
N TYR A 136 -6.93 7.60 -0.45
CA TYR A 136 -5.78 8.42 -0.84
C TYR A 136 -5.73 9.80 -0.17
N GLN A 137 -6.84 10.28 0.39
CA GLN A 137 -6.87 11.59 1.05
C GLN A 137 -7.11 11.45 2.55
N LEU A 138 -8.22 10.80 2.93
CA LEU A 138 -8.64 10.77 4.33
C LEU A 138 -7.73 9.90 5.21
N LEU A 139 -7.38 8.68 4.77
CA LEU A 139 -6.48 7.81 5.53
C LEU A 139 -5.08 8.44 5.71
N PRO A 140 -4.40 8.95 4.66
CA PRO A 140 -3.11 9.63 4.84
C PRO A 140 -3.19 10.89 5.71
N SER A 141 -4.22 11.71 5.55
CA SER A 141 -4.40 12.92 6.35
C SER A 141 -4.63 12.58 7.82
N LEU A 142 -5.44 11.56 8.09
CA LEU A 142 -5.67 11.08 9.46
C LEU A 142 -4.40 10.52 10.09
N GLU A 143 -3.63 9.69 9.36
CA GLU A 143 -2.36 9.17 9.87
C GLU A 143 -1.38 10.30 10.20
N LYS A 144 -1.27 11.29 9.31
CA LYS A 144 -0.40 12.46 9.49
C LYS A 144 -0.80 13.25 10.73
N GLU A 145 -2.09 13.57 10.88
CA GLU A 145 -2.56 14.37 12.00
C GLU A 145 -2.47 13.62 13.33
N LEU A 146 -2.70 12.31 13.35
CA LEU A 146 -2.50 11.50 14.56
C LEU A 146 -1.05 11.50 15.03
N ARG A 147 -0.09 11.41 14.10
CA ARG A 147 1.34 11.52 14.43
C ARG A 147 1.68 12.91 14.94
N HIS A 148 1.14 13.94 14.30
CA HIS A 148 1.31 15.33 14.73
C HIS A 148 0.79 15.54 16.16
N TYR A 149 -0.44 15.12 16.44
CA TYR A 149 -1.03 15.15 17.78
C TYR A 149 -0.19 14.43 18.83
N GLN A 150 0.34 13.25 18.49
CA GLN A 150 1.20 12.48 19.40
C GLN A 150 2.51 13.22 19.70
N LEU A 151 3.11 13.87 18.69
CA LEU A 151 4.31 14.69 18.87
C LEU A 151 4.05 15.87 19.82
N LEU A 152 2.97 16.63 19.59
CA LEU A 152 2.58 17.75 20.45
C LEU A 152 2.35 17.29 21.90
N THR A 153 1.66 16.16 22.08
CA THR A 153 1.40 15.57 23.40
C THR A 153 2.70 15.17 24.11
N THR A 154 3.66 14.59 23.39
CA THR A 154 4.92 14.11 23.95
C THR A 154 5.87 15.27 24.28
N ALA A 155 5.92 16.28 23.42
CA ALA A 155 6.74 17.48 23.59
C ALA A 155 6.18 18.45 24.64
N ARG A 156 4.93 18.26 25.10
CA ARG A 156 4.22 19.17 26.02
C ARG A 156 4.11 20.59 25.47
N GLU A 157 3.82 20.68 24.16
CA GLU A 157 3.63 21.93 23.43
C GLU A 157 2.39 22.70 23.91
N ASP A 158 2.22 23.92 23.40
CA ASP A 158 1.15 24.82 23.78
C ASP A 158 -0.24 24.16 23.64
N ALA A 159 -1.10 24.42 24.63
CA ALA A 159 -2.45 23.89 24.69
C ALA A 159 -3.30 24.33 23.49
N SER A 160 -2.98 25.48 22.88
CA SER A 160 -3.65 26.01 21.70
C SER A 160 -3.44 25.13 20.45
N GLU A 161 -2.19 24.75 20.17
CA GLU A 161 -1.84 23.88 19.04
C GLU A 161 -2.40 22.46 19.23
N LEU A 162 -2.33 21.95 20.46
CA LEU A 162 -2.91 20.65 20.80
C LEU A 162 -4.44 20.65 20.58
N ALA A 163 -5.12 21.76 20.90
CA ALA A 163 -6.55 21.90 20.67
C ALA A 163 -6.88 21.97 19.17
N ALA A 164 -6.10 22.71 18.38
CA ALA A 164 -6.28 22.79 16.93
C ALA A 164 -6.11 21.41 16.26
N SER A 165 -5.10 20.65 16.65
CA SER A 165 -4.89 19.29 16.16
C SER A 165 -6.06 18.35 16.50
N ARG A 166 -6.65 18.47 17.71
CA ARG A 166 -7.86 17.71 18.08
C ARG A 166 -9.07 18.07 17.23
N GLU A 167 -9.26 19.35 16.94
CA GLU A 167 -10.37 19.81 16.10
C GLU A 167 -10.23 19.26 14.67
N GLU A 168 -9.01 19.25 14.13
CA GLU A 168 -8.72 18.67 12.83
C GLU A 168 -8.96 17.16 12.79
N LEU A 169 -8.57 16.43 13.84
CA LEU A 169 -8.88 15.00 13.97
C LEU A 169 -10.39 14.75 14.03
N ASP A 170 -11.14 15.60 14.72
CA ASP A 170 -12.59 15.51 14.77
C ASP A 170 -13.24 15.82 13.41
N ARG A 171 -12.71 16.79 12.66
CA ARG A 171 -13.13 17.09 11.29
C ARG A 171 -12.92 15.88 10.37
N LEU A 172 -11.71 15.33 10.35
CA LEU A 172 -11.36 14.14 9.56
C LEU A 172 -12.23 12.93 9.96
N GLY A 173 -12.50 12.75 11.26
CA GLY A 173 -13.39 11.71 11.75
C GLY A 173 -14.82 11.84 11.22
N LYS A 174 -15.36 13.07 11.15
CA LYS A 174 -16.68 13.34 10.56
C LYS A 174 -16.70 13.11 9.05
N GLU A 175 -15.65 13.55 8.34
CA GLU A 175 -15.52 13.37 6.89
C GLU A 175 -15.47 11.89 6.51
N ILE A 176 -14.71 11.07 7.26
CA ILE A 176 -14.69 9.62 7.07
C ILE A 176 -16.08 9.02 7.28
N GLN A 177 -16.82 9.46 8.31
CA GLN A 177 -18.18 8.96 8.55
C GLN A 177 -19.16 9.39 7.46
N ALA A 178 -19.04 10.61 6.93
CA ALA A 178 -19.87 11.09 5.83
C ALA A 178 -19.57 10.30 4.55
N SER A 179 -18.29 10.22 4.16
CA SER A 179 -17.84 9.45 3.00
C SER A 179 -18.25 7.97 3.08
N TYR A 180 -18.20 7.37 4.28
CA TYR A 180 -18.70 6.01 4.47
C TYR A 180 -20.22 5.89 4.22
N LYS A 181 -21.02 6.84 4.72
CA LYS A 181 -22.47 6.84 4.48
C LYS A 181 -22.77 6.99 3.00
N ASP A 182 -22.08 7.91 2.32
CA ASP A 182 -22.25 8.15 0.88
C ASP A 182 -21.91 6.87 0.11
N PHE A 183 -20.81 6.20 0.46
CA PHE A 183 -20.46 4.90 -0.13
C PHE A 183 -21.55 3.85 0.07
N LEU A 184 -22.13 3.73 1.27
CA LEU A 184 -23.22 2.78 1.53
C LEU A 184 -24.47 3.06 0.68
N THR A 185 -24.74 4.30 0.31
CA THR A 185 -25.89 4.60 -0.57
C THR A 185 -25.72 4.04 -1.98
N LEU A 186 -24.49 3.77 -2.41
CA LEU A 186 -24.19 3.13 -3.70
C LEU A 186 -24.40 1.62 -3.70
N THR A 187 -24.52 1.02 -2.50
CA THR A 187 -24.63 -0.44 -2.30
C THR A 187 -26.08 -0.93 -2.20
N ILE A 188 -27.05 -0.01 -2.18
CA ILE A 188 -28.50 -0.27 -2.02
C ILE A 188 -29.19 -0.14 -3.38
#